data_AF-A0A0R3EXU2-F1
#
_entry.id   AF-A0A0R3EXU2-F1
#
_cell.length_a   1.000
_cell.length_b   1.000
_cell.length_c   1.000
_cell.angle_alpha   90.00
_cell.angle_beta   90.00
_cell.angle_gamma   90.00
#
_symmetry.space_group_name_H-M   'P 1'
#
loop_
_entity.id
_entity.type
_entity.pdbx_description
1 polymer ?
#
loop_
_entity_poly.entity_id
_entity_poly.type
_entity_poly.pdbx_seq_one_letter_code
_entity_poly.pdbx_strand_id
1 'polypeptide(L)' 'MESAGRTFQTLHPYKCPDDAGHWHLSHYPQGFATCSWCRRRAEAWYGGKFWVMAAHTSGDEPCLGVGGMGSDGGDFQ' A
#
# COMPACT_ATOMS: atom_id res chain seq x y z
N MET A 1 -11.44 -22.57 13.73
CA MET A 1 -11.13 -21.40 14.57
C MET A 1 -11.79 -20.23 13.89
N GLU A 2 -13.02 -19.93 14.32
CA GLU A 2 -13.84 -18.85 13.76
C GLU A 2 -13.26 -17.52 14.24
N SER A 3 -13.02 -16.58 13.31
CA SER A 3 -12.52 -15.25 13.67
C SER A 3 -13.48 -14.59 14.67
N ALA A 4 -13.00 -14.30 15.87
CA ALA A 4 -13.71 -13.47 16.83
C ALA A 4 -14.04 -12.14 16.14
N GLY A 5 -15.34 -11.90 15.90
CA GLY A 5 -15.86 -10.73 15.19
C GLY A 5 -15.57 -9.44 15.94
N ARG A 6 -14.31 -8.99 15.91
CA ARG A 6 -13.98 -7.60 16.15
C ARG A 6 -14.51 -6.86 14.94
N THR A 7 -15.54 -6.06 15.14
CA THR A 7 -16.07 -5.15 14.13
C THR A 7 -14.94 -4.20 13.72
N PHE A 8 -14.23 -4.50 12.63
CA PHE A 8 -13.33 -3.56 12.01
C PHE A 8 -14.21 -2.48 11.38
N GLN A 9 -14.45 -1.38 12.11
CA GLN A 9 -15.52 -0.43 11.80
C GLN A 9 -15.33 0.31 10.46
N THR A 10 -14.17 0.20 9.80
CA THR A 10 -13.96 0.76 8.47
C THR A 10 -12.99 -0.11 7.69
N LEU A 11 -13.45 -0.61 6.54
CA LEU A 11 -12.62 -1.23 5.51
C LEU A 11 -12.44 -0.22 4.38
N HIS A 12 -11.22 -0.12 3.86
CA HIS A 12 -10.88 0.77 2.76
C HIS A 12 -10.80 -0.03 1.46
N PRO A 13 -11.71 0.22 0.50
CA PRO A 13 -11.64 -0.42 -0.80
C PRO A 13 -10.44 0.11 -1.60
N TYR A 14 -9.80 -0.78 -2.35
CA TYR A 14 -8.74 -0.42 -3.29
C TYR A 14 -8.73 -1.35 -4.49
N LYS A 15 -8.32 -0.84 -5.66
CA LYS A 15 -8.22 -1.64 -6.89
C LYS A 15 -7.01 -2.55 -6.81
N CYS A 16 -7.12 -3.76 -7.35
CA CYS A 16 -6.00 -4.69 -7.39
C CYS A 16 -4.82 -4.08 -8.18
N PRO A 17 -3.59 -4.14 -7.63
CA PRO A 17 -2.36 -3.69 -8.26
C PRO A 17 -2.04 -4.23 -9.65
N ASP A 18 -2.45 -5.46 -9.92
CA ASP A 18 -2.14 -6.20 -11.13
C ASP A 18 -3.04 -5.82 -12.32
N ASP A 19 -3.87 -4.79 -12.16
CA ASP A 19 -4.91 -4.37 -13.10
C ASP A 19 -5.88 -5.48 -13.52
N ALA A 20 -6.01 -6.54 -12.73
CA ALA A 20 -6.96 -7.65 -12.98
C ALA A 20 -8.43 -7.26 -12.70
N GLY A 21 -8.75 -5.97 -12.67
CA GLY A 21 -10.12 -5.44 -12.70
C GLY A 21 -10.97 -5.70 -11.46
N HIS A 22 -10.39 -6.16 -10.35
CA HIS A 22 -11.13 -6.46 -9.12
C HIS A 22 -10.70 -5.56 -7.95
N TRP A 23 -11.54 -5.51 -6.93
CA TRP A 23 -11.36 -4.67 -5.75
C TRP A 23 -11.09 -5.51 -4.51
N HIS A 24 -10.21 -5.02 -3.66
CA HIS A 24 -9.87 -5.59 -2.37
C HIS A 24 -10.29 -4.65 -1.23
N LEU A 25 -10.37 -5.21 -0.03
CA LEU A 25 -10.63 -4.47 1.21
C LEU A 25 -9.41 -4.55 2.11
N SER A 26 -9.00 -3.40 2.64
CA SER A 26 -7.90 -3.30 3.59
C SER A 26 -8.34 -2.63 4.89
N HIS A 27 -7.68 -2.99 5.99
CA HIS A 27 -7.84 -2.28 7.27
C HIS A 27 -7.16 -0.90 7.27
N TYR A 28 -6.37 -0.59 6.24
CA TYR A 28 -5.65 0.67 6.11
C TYR A 28 -5.99 1.34 4.78
N PRO A 29 -6.07 2.67 4.70
CA PRO A 29 -6.15 3.39 3.43
C PRO A 29 -5.00 2.97 2.49
N GLN A 30 -5.31 2.69 1.23
CA GLN A 30 -4.36 2.22 0.21
C GLN A 30 -4.13 3.27 -0.86
N GLY A 31 -2.91 3.57 -1.23
CA GLY A 31 -2.63 4.57 -2.25
C GLY A 31 -1.24 4.37 -2.80
N PHE A 32 -0.58 5.47 -3.10
CA PHE A 32 0.78 5.45 -3.61
C PHE A 32 1.67 6.34 -2.76
N ALA A 33 2.93 5.93 -2.63
CA ALA A 33 3.98 6.70 -2.01
C ALA A 33 5.25 6.69 -2.87
N THR A 34 6.08 7.70 -2.68
CA THR A 34 7.40 7.76 -3.32
C THR A 34 8.44 7.10 -2.43
N CYS A 35 9.23 6.20 -3.01
CA CYS A 35 10.40 5.63 -2.34
C CYS A 35 11.45 6.70 -2.06
N SER A 36 11.87 6.82 -0.80
CA SER A 36 12.99 7.69 -0.44
C SER A 36 14.33 7.22 -1.03
N TRP A 37 14.48 5.90 -1.26
CA TRP A 37 15.66 5.34 -1.92
C TRP A 37 15.61 5.58 -3.44
N CYS A 38 14.67 4.93 -4.15
CA CYS A 38 14.72 4.86 -5.62
C CYS A 38 13.92 5.95 -6.32
N ARG A 39 13.25 6.81 -5.54
CA ARG A 39 12.40 7.91 -6.03
C ARG A 39 11.25 7.46 -6.92
N ARG A 40 10.97 6.15 -7.00
CA ARG A 40 9.81 5.61 -7.73
C ARG A 40 8.57 5.66 -6.86
N ARG A 41 7.44 5.93 -7.53
CA ARG A 41 6.12 5.84 -6.94
C ARG A 41 5.65 4.38 -7.00
N ALA A 42 5.26 3.84 -5.86
CA ALA A 42 4.78 2.46 -5.72
C ALA A 42 3.58 2.43 -4.76
N GLU A 43 2.88 1.30 -4.75
CA GLU A 43 1.71 1.10 -3.91
C GLU A 43 2.09 1.04 -2.44
N ALA A 44 1.22 1.64 -1.63
CA ALA A 44 1.46 1.85 -0.22
C ALA A 44 0.17 1.82 0.59
N TRP A 45 0.28 1.58 1.89
CA TRP A 45 -0.82 1.73 2.83
C TRP A 45 -0.48 2.69 3.96
N TYR A 46 -1.50 3.41 4.45
CA TYR A 46 -1.31 4.34 5.55
C TYR A 46 -1.28 3.62 6.90
N GLY A 47 -0.08 3.48 7.47
CA GLY A 47 0.15 2.85 8.78
C GLY A 47 -0.21 3.73 9.98
N GLY A 48 -0.99 4.80 9.79
CA GLY A 48 -1.45 5.70 10.86
C GLY A 48 -0.54 6.91 11.13
N LYS A 49 0.75 6.82 10.81
CA LYS A 49 1.73 7.94 10.93
C LYS A 49 2.51 8.20 9.64
N PHE A 50 2.68 7.17 8.83
CA PHE A 50 3.45 7.21 7.60
C PHE A 50 2.87 6.21 6.60
N TRP A 51 3.16 6.43 5.32
CA TRP A 51 2.84 5.49 4.27
C TRP A 51 3.89 4.39 4.24
N VAL A 52 3.45 3.14 4.25
CA VAL A 52 4.30 1.95 4.18
C VAL A 52 4.16 1.39 2.78
N MET A 53 5.26 1.23 2.07
CA MET A 53 5.24 0.74 0.70
C MET A 53 5.36 -0.77 0.62
N ALA A 54 4.72 -1.36 -0.37
CA ALA A 54 4.97 -2.74 -0.73
C ALA A 54 6.39 -2.93 -1.32
N ALA A 55 6.83 -4.19 -1.41
CA ALA A 55 8.03 -4.52 -2.16
C ALA A 55 7.85 -4.10 -3.63
N HIS A 56 8.84 -3.40 -4.18
CA HIS A 56 8.83 -2.89 -5.55
C HIS A 56 10.24 -2.95 -6.13
N THR A 57 10.35 -3.03 -7.46
CA THR A 57 11.63 -3.10 -8.17
C THR A 57 12.01 -1.76 -8.78
N SER A 58 13.32 -1.53 -8.95
CA SER A 58 13.87 -0.35 -9.61
C SER A 58 14.70 -0.74 -10.83
N GLY A 59 14.06 -0.83 -11.99
CA GLY A 59 14.74 -1.08 -13.27
C GLY A 59 15.27 -2.49 -13.31
N ASP A 60 14.39 -3.45 -12.99
CA ASP A 60 14.65 -4.88 -12.85
C ASP A 60 15.60 -5.29 -11.71
N GLU A 61 16.19 -4.34 -11.00
CA GLU A 61 16.95 -4.59 -9.76
C GLU A 61 16.04 -4.52 -8.52
N PRO A 62 16.28 -5.35 -7.48
CA PRO A 62 15.56 -5.25 -6.21
C PRO A 62 15.85 -3.90 -5.55
N CYS A 63 14.80 -3.16 -5.15
CA CYS A 63 14.97 -1.89 -4.46
C CYS A 63 15.46 -2.14 -3.04
N LEU A 64 16.57 -1.51 -2.63
CA LEU A 64 17.08 -1.61 -1.25
C LEU A 64 16.10 -1.05 -0.20
N GLY A 65 15.12 -0.25 -0.62
CA GLY A 65 14.01 0.24 0.19
C GLY A 65 12.77 -0.67 0.21
N VAL A 66 12.92 -1.98 -0.01
CA VAL A 66 11.81 -2.96 0.10
C VAL A 66 11.03 -2.76 1.41
N GLY A 67 9.72 -2.56 1.34
CA GLY A 67 8.88 -2.51 2.56
C GLY A 67 9.04 -1.27 3.44
N GLY A 68 9.68 -0.20 2.95
CA GLY A 68 10.04 0.97 3.75
C GLY A 68 8.95 2.03 3.92
N MET A 69 9.27 3.03 4.75
CA MET A 69 8.51 4.28 4.83
C MET A 69 8.59 5.03 3.49
N GLY A 70 7.43 5.23 2.87
CA GLY A 70 7.23 6.18 1.78
C GLY A 70 6.96 7.59 2.31
N SER A 71 7.26 8.60 1.50
CA SER A 71 7.13 10.01 1.89
C SER A 71 5.89 10.73 1.36
N ASP A 72 4.99 10.06 0.65
CA ASP A 72 3.82 10.68 -0.02
C ASP A 72 2.59 9.78 0.06
N GLY A 73 1.39 10.34 -0.10
CA GLY A 73 0.13 9.63 0.16
C GLY A 73 -1.11 10.09 -0.57
N GLY A 74 -1.57 9.26 -1.51
CA GLY A 74 -2.93 9.19 -2.08
C GLY A 74 -3.24 10.05 -3.32
N ASP A 75 -3.85 9.44 -4.35
CA ASP A 75 -4.95 10.05 -5.13
C ASP A 75 -6.13 9.08 -5.11
N PHE A 76 -6.99 9.21 -4.09
CA PHE A 76 -8.25 8.47 -4.02
C PHE A 76 -9.34 9.26 -4.75
N GLN A 77 -9.76 8.79 -5.92
CA GLN A 77 -11.07 9.11 -6.52
C GLN A 77 -11.99 7.90 -6.42
#